data_AF-A0A6B2DPB9-F1
#
_entry.id   AF-A0A6B2DPB9-F1
#
_cell.length_a   1.000
_cell.length_b   1.000
_cell.length_c   1.000
_cell.angle_alpha   90.00
_cell.angle_beta   90.00
_cell.angle_gamma   90.00
#
_symmetry.space_group_name_H-M   'P 1'
#
loop_
_entity.id
_entity.type
_entity.pdbx_description
1 polymer ?
#
loop_
_entity_poly.entity_id
_entity_poly.type
_entity_poly.pdbx_seq_one_letter_code
_entity_poly.pdbx_strand_id
1 'polypeptide(L)'
;MTEPTPPVVGFKRHLSTAVVPGDAVYVLSEEGATALRGPHLESLVPLLDGTRDFAALRRELPDGIPADEASGVLTRLAEAGLIGLRPAVSDAESAYWDAVDGEAAHGRVAVRGADAATVAVLRAAGLTVAEDADLSLVLCHDYLAEHLSDVDAEHRASGRPWLLAKTVGARVWLGPFFTPGEGPCWHCLAARLWGNRPAEAHVRDAL
;
A
#
# COMPACT_ATOMS: atom_id res chain seq x y z
N MET A 1 -28.95 -4.61 -18.29
CA MET A 1 -28.20 -5.54 -17.42
C MET A 1 -26.95 -5.91 -18.17
N THR A 2 -25.81 -5.31 -17.84
CA THR A 2 -24.52 -5.63 -18.47
C THR A 2 -24.03 -6.93 -17.85
N GLU A 3 -23.74 -7.96 -18.66
CA GLU A 3 -23.11 -9.19 -18.14
C GLU A 3 -21.78 -8.84 -17.46
N PRO A 4 -21.47 -9.43 -16.29
CA PRO A 4 -20.20 -9.21 -15.63
C PRO A 4 -19.07 -9.70 -16.54
N THR A 5 -18.14 -8.81 -16.89
CA THR A 5 -16.98 -9.17 -17.70
C THR A 5 -16.14 -10.22 -16.97
N PRO A 6 -15.75 -11.32 -17.62
CA PRO A 6 -14.94 -12.35 -16.98
C PRO A 6 -13.60 -11.77 -16.50
N PRO A 7 -13.04 -12.29 -15.40
CA PRO A 7 -11.73 -11.86 -14.92
C PRO A 7 -10.65 -12.23 -15.95
N VAL A 8 -9.67 -11.35 -16.09
CA VAL A 8 -8.55 -11.50 -17.03
C VAL A 8 -7.30 -11.97 -16.27
N VAL A 9 -6.44 -12.70 -16.96
CA VAL A 9 -5.18 -13.23 -16.42
C VAL A 9 -4.01 -12.39 -16.90
N GLY A 10 -3.13 -11.99 -15.99
CA GLY A 10 -1.90 -11.30 -16.34
C GLY A 10 -0.93 -11.18 -15.19
N PHE A 11 0.24 -10.61 -15.46
CA PHE A 11 1.20 -10.25 -14.42
C PHE A 11 0.57 -9.29 -13.40
N LYS A 12 1.00 -9.40 -12.13
CA LYS A 12 0.63 -8.43 -11.09
C LYS A 12 0.96 -7.02 -11.57
N ARG A 13 0.11 -6.04 -11.28
CA ARG A 13 0.14 -4.73 -11.96
C ARG A 13 1.37 -3.88 -11.64
N HIS A 14 2.04 -4.15 -10.52
CA HIS A 14 3.32 -3.51 -10.19
C HIS A 14 4.51 -4.12 -10.92
N LEU A 15 4.30 -5.20 -11.69
CA LEU A 15 5.32 -5.86 -12.48
C LEU A 15 5.21 -5.41 -13.93
N SER A 16 6.35 -5.08 -14.53
CA SER A 16 6.47 -4.96 -15.98
C SER A 16 7.31 -6.11 -16.52
N THR A 17 7.05 -6.53 -17.74
CA THR A 17 7.75 -7.65 -18.38
C THR A 17 8.46 -7.21 -19.64
N ALA A 18 9.65 -7.77 -19.86
CA ALA A 18 10.43 -7.58 -21.08
C ALA A 18 10.95 -8.93 -21.55
N VAL A 19 10.61 -9.31 -22.78
CA VAL A 19 11.11 -10.53 -23.41
C VAL A 19 12.39 -10.20 -24.16
N VAL A 20 13.51 -10.85 -23.82
CA VAL A 20 14.77 -10.77 -24.57
C VAL A 20 14.95 -12.11 -25.30
N PRO A 21 14.72 -12.16 -26.64
CA PRO A 21 14.72 -13.41 -27.37
C PRO A 21 16.01 -14.22 -27.21
N GLY A 22 15.87 -15.48 -26.82
CA GLY A 22 17.01 -16.39 -26.64
C GLY A 22 17.82 -16.19 -25.36
N ASP A 23 17.42 -15.27 -24.48
CA ASP A 23 18.04 -15.08 -23.17
C ASP A 23 17.07 -15.42 -22.02
N ALA A 24 16.07 -14.57 -21.81
CA ALA A 24 15.13 -14.70 -20.70
C ALA A 24 13.93 -13.75 -20.86
N VAL A 25 12.89 -14.04 -20.09
CA VAL A 25 11.86 -13.05 -19.76
C VAL A 25 12.24 -12.35 -18.47
N TYR A 26 12.38 -11.03 -18.52
CA TYR A 26 12.62 -10.21 -17.35
C TYR A 26 11.30 -9.74 -16.75
N VAL A 27 11.15 -9.92 -15.45
CA VAL A 27 10.09 -9.36 -14.64
C VAL A 27 10.71 -8.26 -13.77
N LEU A 28 10.23 -7.04 -13.93
CA LEU A 28 10.81 -5.83 -13.34
C LEU A 28 9.81 -5.22 -12.34
N SER A 29 10.30 -4.83 -11.18
CA SER A 29 9.59 -4.06 -10.15
C SER A 29 10.45 -2.88 -9.68
N GLU A 30 9.92 -2.03 -8.80
CA GLU A 30 10.71 -0.96 -8.18
C GLU A 30 11.81 -1.49 -7.25
N GLU A 31 11.65 -2.71 -6.72
CA GLU A 31 12.59 -3.33 -5.79
C GLU A 31 13.66 -4.18 -6.47
N GLY A 32 13.49 -4.52 -7.75
CA GLY A 32 14.48 -5.29 -8.49
C GLY A 32 13.98 -5.91 -9.79
N ALA A 33 14.76 -6.86 -10.29
CA ALA A 33 14.49 -7.57 -11.53
C ALA A 33 14.79 -9.06 -11.37
N THR A 34 13.89 -9.90 -11.92
CA THR A 34 14.05 -11.36 -11.97
C THR A 34 14.06 -11.83 -13.41
N ALA A 35 15.05 -12.65 -13.80
CA ALA A 35 15.08 -13.31 -15.09
C ALA A 35 14.44 -14.70 -14.99
N LEU A 36 13.40 -14.94 -15.79
CA LEU A 36 12.70 -16.20 -15.90
C LEU A 36 13.14 -16.93 -17.18
N ARG A 37 13.48 -18.21 -17.01
CA ARG A 37 13.85 -19.10 -18.12
C ARG A 37 13.03 -20.38 -18.07
N GLY A 38 12.63 -20.85 -19.22
CA GLY A 38 11.80 -22.04 -19.35
C GLY A 38 11.16 -22.15 -20.72
N PRO A 39 10.69 -23.36 -21.08
CA PRO A 39 10.01 -23.58 -22.34
C PRO A 39 8.77 -22.68 -22.43
N HIS A 40 8.50 -22.18 -23.64
CA HIS A 40 7.29 -21.43 -23.99
C HIS A 40 7.08 -20.07 -23.29
N LEU A 41 7.94 -19.67 -22.33
CA LEU A 41 7.80 -18.41 -21.60
C LEU A 41 7.80 -17.18 -22.51
N GLU A 42 8.77 -17.09 -23.44
CA GLU A 42 8.87 -15.96 -24.39
C GLU A 42 7.60 -15.80 -25.23
N SER A 43 6.92 -16.91 -25.54
CA SER A 43 5.68 -16.93 -26.34
C SER A 43 4.42 -16.71 -25.50
N LEU A 44 4.40 -17.16 -24.24
CA LEU A 44 3.24 -17.05 -23.35
C LEU A 44 3.13 -15.69 -22.67
N VAL A 45 4.26 -15.07 -22.31
CA VAL A 45 4.28 -13.81 -21.56
C VAL A 45 3.56 -12.65 -22.27
N PRO A 46 3.67 -12.48 -23.60
CA PRO A 46 2.88 -11.48 -24.34
C PRO A 46 1.36 -11.66 -24.23
N LEU A 47 0.87 -12.87 -23.93
CA LEU A 47 -0.56 -13.13 -23.72
C LEU A 47 -1.03 -12.82 -22.29
N LEU A 48 -0.10 -12.59 -21.36
CA LEU A 48 -0.34 -12.31 -19.94
C LEU A 48 -0.30 -10.81 -19.63
N ASP A 49 -0.73 -10.00 -20.60
CA ASP A 49 -0.88 -8.55 -20.47
C ASP A 49 -2.12 -8.15 -19.64
N GLY A 50 -2.94 -9.13 -19.24
CA GLY A 50 -4.18 -8.96 -18.49
C GLY A 50 -5.25 -8.21 -19.26
N THR A 51 -5.37 -8.54 -20.56
CA THR A 51 -6.52 -8.21 -21.41
C THR A 51 -7.38 -9.43 -21.77
N ARG A 52 -6.90 -10.64 -21.42
CA ARG A 52 -7.49 -11.93 -21.83
C ARG A 52 -7.98 -12.71 -20.63
N ASP A 53 -9.15 -13.33 -20.73
CA ASP A 53 -9.55 -14.40 -19.83
C ASP A 53 -8.91 -15.75 -20.24
N PHE A 54 -9.11 -16.81 -19.45
CA PHE A 54 -8.56 -18.13 -19.76
C PHE A 54 -9.11 -18.72 -21.06
N ALA A 55 -10.36 -18.40 -21.44
CA ALA A 55 -10.95 -18.92 -22.67
C ALA A 55 -10.32 -18.27 -23.91
N ALA A 56 -10.08 -16.96 -23.87
CA ALA A 56 -9.34 -16.22 -24.88
C ALA A 56 -7.88 -16.65 -24.94
N LEU A 57 -7.21 -16.78 -23.80
CA LEU A 57 -5.82 -17.26 -23.73
C LEU A 57 -5.69 -18.63 -24.39
N ARG A 58 -6.59 -19.57 -24.11
CA ARG A 58 -6.59 -20.90 -24.72
C ARG A 58 -6.81 -20.87 -26.24
N ARG A 59 -7.66 -19.97 -26.74
CA ARG A 59 -7.90 -19.81 -28.19
C ARG A 59 -6.71 -19.16 -28.91
N GLU A 60 -5.97 -18.32 -28.22
CA GLU A 60 -4.86 -17.51 -28.76
C GLU A 60 -3.48 -18.13 -28.45
N LEU A 61 -3.44 -19.35 -27.91
CA LEU A 61 -2.19 -20.07 -27.69
C LEU A 61 -1.44 -20.23 -29.02
N PRO A 62 -0.15 -19.87 -29.08
CA PRO A 62 0.69 -20.07 -30.25
C PRO A 62 0.73 -21.54 -30.69
N ASP A 63 0.81 -21.74 -32.00
CA ASP A 63 0.99 -23.07 -32.58
C ASP A 63 2.24 -23.76 -32.00
N GLY A 64 2.09 -25.02 -31.61
CA GLY A 64 3.18 -25.82 -31.05
C GLY A 64 3.33 -25.74 -29.53
N ILE A 65 2.42 -25.07 -28.80
CA ILE A 65 2.37 -25.09 -27.34
C ILE A 65 1.21 -25.99 -26.88
N PRO A 66 1.48 -27.16 -26.28
CA PRO A 66 0.44 -28.00 -25.68
C PRO A 66 -0.29 -27.27 -24.55
N ALA A 67 -1.61 -27.45 -24.47
CA ALA A 67 -2.45 -26.74 -23.50
C ALA A 67 -2.11 -27.08 -22.04
N ASP A 68 -1.68 -28.31 -21.79
CA ASP A 68 -1.20 -28.79 -20.49
C ASP A 68 0.15 -28.16 -20.10
N GLU A 69 1.08 -28.02 -21.05
CA GLU A 69 2.34 -27.30 -20.82
C GLU A 69 2.12 -25.81 -20.55
N ALA A 70 1.24 -25.15 -21.32
CA ALA A 70 0.84 -23.78 -21.06
C ALA A 70 0.25 -23.63 -19.65
N SER A 71 -0.66 -24.54 -19.26
CA SER A 71 -1.25 -24.57 -17.93
C SER A 71 -0.19 -24.75 -16.84
N GLY A 72 0.80 -25.63 -17.05
CA GLY A 72 1.89 -25.84 -16.10
C GLY A 72 2.82 -24.63 -15.94
N VAL A 73 3.01 -23.83 -16.99
CA VAL A 73 3.72 -22.53 -16.88
C VAL A 73 2.90 -21.53 -16.07
N LEU A 74 1.59 -21.40 -16.36
CA LEU A 74 0.71 -20.48 -15.62
C LEU A 74 0.63 -20.83 -14.14
N THR A 75 0.50 -22.12 -13.80
CA THR A 75 0.50 -22.57 -12.40
C THR A 75 1.77 -22.15 -11.68
N ARG A 76 2.95 -22.37 -12.28
CA ARG A 76 4.22 -21.99 -11.66
C ARG A 76 4.37 -20.47 -11.49
N LEU A 77 3.91 -19.68 -12.46
CA LEU A 77 3.89 -18.22 -12.35
C LEU A 77 2.94 -17.74 -11.24
N ALA A 78 1.80 -18.40 -11.07
CA ALA A 78 0.82 -18.08 -10.02
C ALA A 78 1.35 -18.49 -8.64
N GLU A 79 1.96 -19.66 -8.50
CA GLU A 79 2.63 -20.13 -7.27
C GLU A 79 3.79 -19.21 -6.85
N ALA A 80 4.50 -18.64 -7.83
CA ALA A 80 5.53 -17.63 -7.60
C ALA A 80 4.97 -16.23 -7.31
N GLY A 81 3.65 -16.05 -7.31
CA GLY A 81 3.00 -14.76 -7.06
C GLY A 81 3.23 -13.72 -8.15
N LEU A 82 3.59 -14.13 -9.38
CA LEU A 82 3.91 -13.21 -10.47
C LEU A 82 2.69 -12.85 -11.33
N ILE A 83 1.72 -13.76 -11.41
CA ILE A 83 0.47 -13.54 -12.15
C ILE A 83 -0.74 -13.72 -11.24
N GLY A 84 -1.87 -13.16 -11.64
CA GLY A 84 -3.13 -13.32 -10.93
C GLY A 84 -4.33 -13.08 -11.84
N LEU A 85 -5.52 -13.38 -11.30
CA LEU A 85 -6.78 -12.97 -11.90
C LEU A 85 -7.10 -11.56 -11.45
N ARG A 86 -7.54 -10.72 -12.39
CA ARG A 86 -7.91 -9.34 -12.11
C ARG A 86 -9.19 -8.94 -12.84
N PRO A 87 -9.94 -7.96 -12.30
CA PRO A 87 -11.00 -7.31 -13.06
C PRO A 87 -10.44 -6.70 -14.35
N ALA A 88 -11.22 -6.76 -15.44
CA ALA A 88 -10.81 -6.21 -16.74
C ALA A 88 -10.60 -4.69 -16.71
N VAL A 89 -11.25 -3.99 -15.76
CA VAL A 89 -11.07 -2.56 -15.49
C VAL A 89 -10.43 -2.44 -14.11
N SER A 90 -9.28 -1.77 -14.02
CA SER A 90 -8.64 -1.46 -12.74
C SER A 90 -8.12 -0.03 -12.68
N ASP A 91 -8.09 0.53 -11.49
CA ASP A 91 -7.46 1.81 -11.19
C ASP A 91 -5.93 1.69 -11.07
N ALA A 92 -5.24 2.83 -11.02
CA ALA A 92 -3.79 2.89 -10.82
C ALA A 92 -3.38 2.37 -9.41
N GLU A 93 -4.25 2.52 -8.42
CA GLU A 93 -3.99 2.11 -7.03
C GLU A 93 -3.91 0.60 -6.87
N SER A 94 -4.60 -0.16 -7.73
CA SER A 94 -4.52 -1.62 -7.77
C SER A 94 -3.08 -2.14 -7.90
N ALA A 95 -2.17 -1.40 -8.56
CA ALA A 95 -0.77 -1.78 -8.64
C ALA A 95 -0.06 -1.71 -7.28
N TYR A 96 -0.32 -0.66 -6.51
CA TYR A 96 0.21 -0.52 -5.16
C TYR A 96 -0.27 -1.68 -4.26
N TRP A 97 -1.57 -1.98 -4.30
CA TRP A 97 -2.15 -3.05 -3.48
C TRP A 97 -1.63 -4.44 -3.87
N ASP A 98 -1.47 -4.71 -5.17
CA ASP A 98 -0.82 -5.95 -5.65
C ASP A 98 0.64 -6.07 -5.16
N ALA A 99 1.36 -4.96 -4.99
CA ALA A 99 2.77 -4.94 -4.58
C ALA A 99 2.95 -5.27 -3.10
N VAL A 100 2.01 -4.82 -2.26
CA VAL A 100 2.04 -5.05 -0.81
C VAL A 100 1.20 -6.27 -0.39
N ASP A 101 0.72 -7.07 -1.36
CA ASP A 101 -0.19 -8.19 -1.16
C ASP A 101 -1.40 -7.82 -0.26
N GLY A 102 -1.98 -6.65 -0.53
CA GLY A 102 -3.10 -6.08 0.21
C GLY A 102 -4.31 -5.77 -0.65
N GLU A 103 -5.33 -5.21 -0.02
CA GLU A 103 -6.55 -4.73 -0.69
C GLU A 103 -6.76 -3.26 -0.37
N ALA A 104 -7.48 -2.55 -1.25
CA ALA A 104 -7.83 -1.16 -1.04
C ALA A 104 -8.51 -0.95 0.32
N ALA A 105 -7.90 -0.10 1.14
CA ALA A 105 -8.38 0.20 2.48
C ALA A 105 -9.64 1.07 2.42
N HIS A 106 -10.75 0.52 2.91
CA HIS A 106 -12.02 1.24 3.07
C HIS A 106 -12.31 1.43 4.57
N GLY A 107 -11.56 2.35 5.18
CA GLY A 107 -11.61 2.59 6.63
C GLY A 107 -12.19 3.95 7.00
N ARG A 108 -12.70 4.06 8.22
CA ARG A 108 -13.04 5.36 8.84
C ARG A 108 -11.86 5.89 9.63
N VAL A 109 -11.55 7.18 9.47
CA VAL A 109 -10.48 7.87 10.20
C VAL A 109 -10.98 9.20 10.76
N ALA A 110 -10.79 9.42 12.05
CA ALA A 110 -10.98 10.72 12.67
C ALA A 110 -9.71 11.54 12.47
N VAL A 111 -9.82 12.81 12.07
CA VAL A 111 -8.64 13.63 11.77
C VAL A 111 -8.64 14.89 12.63
N ARG A 112 -7.51 15.16 13.30
CA ARG A 112 -7.29 16.36 14.11
C ARG A 112 -6.15 17.19 13.53
N GLY A 113 -6.33 18.50 13.48
CA GLY A 113 -5.30 19.43 12.98
C GLY A 113 -5.10 19.43 11.46
N ALA A 114 -6.06 18.90 10.69
CA ALA A 114 -6.01 18.88 9.22
C ALA A 114 -6.74 20.07 8.58
N ASP A 115 -6.22 20.50 7.43
CA ASP A 115 -6.89 21.41 6.52
C ASP A 115 -7.79 20.66 5.52
N ALA A 116 -8.56 21.42 4.74
CA ALA A 116 -9.47 20.85 3.75
C ALA A 116 -8.74 20.04 2.66
N ALA A 117 -7.51 20.44 2.32
CA ALA A 117 -6.70 19.73 1.32
C ALA A 117 -6.30 18.35 1.82
N THR A 118 -5.85 18.23 3.07
CA THR A 118 -5.49 16.95 3.66
C THR A 118 -6.69 16.01 3.77
N VAL A 119 -7.85 16.53 4.17
CA VAL A 119 -9.10 15.75 4.18
C VAL A 119 -9.49 15.27 2.79
N ALA A 120 -9.29 16.09 1.75
CA ALA A 120 -9.56 15.70 0.37
C ALA A 120 -8.62 14.58 -0.10
N VAL A 121 -7.33 14.62 0.26
CA VAL A 121 -6.36 13.56 -0.05
C VAL A 121 -6.74 12.23 0.60
N LEU A 122 -7.13 12.24 1.88
CA LEU A 122 -7.57 11.02 2.57
C LEU A 122 -8.80 10.40 1.90
N ARG A 123 -9.76 11.24 1.49
CA ARG A 123 -10.96 10.77 0.75
C ARG A 123 -10.63 10.24 -0.63
N ALA A 124 -9.69 10.88 -1.34
CA ALA A 124 -9.23 10.41 -2.63
C ALA A 124 -8.54 9.04 -2.52
N ALA A 125 -7.85 8.78 -1.41
CA ALA A 125 -7.24 7.48 -1.08
C ALA A 125 -8.24 6.44 -0.52
N GLY A 126 -9.56 6.65 -0.65
CA GLY A 126 -10.60 5.69 -0.26
C GLY A 126 -11.03 5.73 1.22
N LEU A 127 -10.48 6.63 2.04
CA LEU A 127 -10.82 6.72 3.46
C LEU A 127 -12.06 7.60 3.71
N THR A 128 -12.90 7.17 4.65
CA THR A 128 -14.01 7.98 5.15
C THR A 128 -13.56 8.80 6.35
N VAL A 129 -13.50 10.12 6.19
CA VAL A 129 -13.17 11.03 7.30
C VAL A 129 -14.42 11.32 8.13
N ALA A 130 -14.44 10.85 9.38
CA ALA A 130 -15.56 10.97 10.32
C ALA A 130 -15.07 10.99 11.78
N GLU A 131 -15.80 11.64 12.70
CA GLU A 131 -15.45 11.65 14.13
C GLU A 131 -15.59 10.26 14.79
N ASP A 132 -16.58 9.50 14.33
CA ASP A 132 -16.80 8.10 14.69
C ASP A 132 -15.98 7.19 13.78
N ALA A 133 -14.82 6.78 14.26
CA ALA A 133 -13.80 6.03 13.54
C ALA A 133 -13.02 5.11 14.49
N ASP A 134 -12.43 4.05 13.95
CA ASP A 134 -11.62 3.11 14.73
C ASP A 134 -10.17 3.60 14.90
N LEU A 135 -9.76 4.61 14.14
CA LEU A 135 -8.42 5.20 14.16
C LEU A 135 -8.50 6.73 14.10
N SER A 136 -7.62 7.40 14.83
CA SER A 136 -7.40 8.84 14.68
C SER A 136 -6.06 9.16 13.98
N LEU A 137 -6.05 10.10 13.05
CA LEU A 137 -4.85 10.76 12.53
C LEU A 137 -4.73 12.14 13.18
N VAL A 138 -3.65 12.37 13.94
CA VAL A 138 -3.39 13.64 14.62
C VAL A 138 -2.22 14.33 13.95
N LEU A 139 -2.52 15.45 13.28
CA LEU A 139 -1.53 16.29 12.64
C LEU A 139 -1.08 17.39 13.59
N CYS A 140 0.23 17.58 13.67
CA CYS A 140 0.84 18.59 14.52
C CYS A 140 2.00 19.30 13.81
N HIS A 141 2.34 20.48 14.31
CA HIS A 141 3.53 21.21 13.86
C HIS A 141 4.79 20.79 14.62
N ASP A 142 4.64 20.31 15.86
CA ASP A 142 5.71 19.78 16.69
C ASP A 142 5.17 18.64 17.58
N TYR A 143 5.93 17.58 17.72
CA TYR A 143 5.59 16.39 18.52
C TYR A 143 5.60 16.64 20.03
N LEU A 144 6.11 17.78 20.48
CA LEU A 144 6.18 18.22 21.87
C LEU A 144 5.14 19.30 22.21
N ALA A 145 4.19 19.57 21.31
CA ALA A 145 3.13 20.54 21.55
C ALA A 145 2.25 20.14 22.76
N GLU A 146 1.96 21.09 23.64
CA GLU A 146 1.32 20.82 24.95
C GLU A 146 -0.05 20.14 24.83
N HIS A 147 -0.86 20.54 23.84
CA HIS A 147 -2.19 19.96 23.58
C HIS A 147 -2.13 18.44 23.28
N LEU A 148 -0.97 17.90 22.89
CA LEU A 148 -0.83 16.47 22.64
C LEU A 148 -0.93 15.63 23.93
N SER A 149 -0.69 16.22 25.10
CA SER A 149 -0.93 15.54 26.39
C SER A 149 -2.41 15.24 26.59
N ASP A 150 -3.29 16.19 26.24
CA ASP A 150 -4.75 16.02 26.34
C ASP A 150 -5.25 15.03 25.29
N VAL A 151 -4.74 15.14 24.06
CA VAL A 151 -5.02 14.19 22.98
C VAL A 151 -4.66 12.76 23.40
N ASP A 152 -3.47 12.55 23.99
CA ASP A 152 -3.06 11.24 24.48
C ASP A 152 -3.99 10.71 25.59
N ALA A 153 -4.38 11.58 26.55
CA ALA A 153 -5.32 11.21 27.60
C ALA A 153 -6.69 10.78 27.04
N GLU A 154 -7.23 11.51 26.07
CA GLU A 154 -8.51 11.17 25.41
C GLU A 154 -8.46 9.82 24.66
N HIS A 155 -7.38 9.56 23.93
CA HIS A 155 -7.22 8.29 23.22
C HIS A 155 -7.02 7.12 24.19
N ARG A 156 -6.30 7.32 25.30
CA ARG A 156 -6.18 6.30 26.36
C ARG A 156 -7.52 6.00 27.03
N ALA A 157 -8.32 7.03 27.31
CA ALA A 157 -9.63 6.87 27.92
C ALA A 157 -10.62 6.15 26.99
N SER A 158 -10.56 6.42 25.68
CA SER A 158 -11.44 5.80 24.68
C SER A 158 -10.95 4.44 24.18
N GLY A 159 -9.69 4.08 24.44
CA GLY A 159 -9.06 2.88 23.87
C GLY A 159 -8.76 2.98 22.36
N ARG A 160 -8.98 4.16 21.74
CA ARG A 160 -8.86 4.35 20.29
C ARG A 160 -7.39 4.52 19.88
N PRO A 161 -6.85 3.68 18.96
CA PRO A 161 -5.51 3.88 18.43
C PRO A 161 -5.41 5.19 17.64
N TRP A 162 -4.22 5.77 17.61
CA TRP A 162 -3.99 7.00 16.86
C TRP A 162 -2.58 7.10 16.28
N LEU A 163 -2.50 7.69 15.08
CA LEU A 163 -1.27 7.98 14.37
C LEU A 163 -0.91 9.45 14.56
N LEU A 164 0.27 9.73 15.10
CA LEU A 164 0.82 11.08 15.15
C LEU A 164 1.62 11.36 13.87
N ALA A 165 1.43 12.54 13.28
CA ALA A 165 2.17 12.97 12.11
C ALA A 165 2.46 14.48 12.13
N LYS A 166 3.63 14.84 11.61
CA LYS A 166 4.03 16.21 11.29
C LYS A 166 4.28 16.28 9.80
N THR A 167 3.31 16.82 9.08
CA THR A 167 3.31 16.92 7.61
C THR A 167 3.88 18.24 7.10
N VAL A 168 4.39 19.09 7.99
CA VAL A 168 4.93 20.42 7.65
C VAL A 168 6.39 20.63 8.06
N GLY A 169 7.00 21.67 7.50
CA GLY A 169 8.39 22.05 7.73
C GLY A 169 9.36 21.23 6.89
N ALA A 170 10.66 21.49 7.06
CA ALA A 170 11.72 20.85 6.25
C ALA A 170 11.88 19.33 6.48
N ARG A 171 11.23 18.78 7.51
CA ARG A 171 11.24 17.36 7.84
C ARG A 171 9.84 16.89 8.17
N VAL A 172 9.36 15.90 7.44
CA VAL A 172 8.09 15.21 7.68
C VAL A 172 8.34 14.03 8.61
N TRP A 173 7.53 13.93 9.67
CA TRP A 173 7.54 12.80 10.59
C TRP A 173 6.20 12.08 10.50
N LEU A 174 6.24 10.77 10.33
CA LEU A 174 5.06 9.90 10.30
C LEU A 174 5.26 8.82 11.37
N GLY A 175 4.26 8.65 12.23
CA GLY A 175 4.35 7.73 13.34
C GLY A 175 4.81 8.40 14.64
N PRO A 176 4.73 7.69 15.76
CA PRO A 176 4.29 6.30 15.83
C PRO A 176 2.75 6.16 15.74
N PHE A 177 2.31 4.92 15.54
CA PHE A 177 0.98 4.52 15.98
C PHE A 177 1.01 4.27 17.48
N PHE A 178 0.19 4.99 18.22
CA PHE A 178 -0.08 4.72 19.62
C PHE A 178 -1.31 3.82 19.71
N THR A 179 -1.15 2.66 20.33
CA THR A 179 -2.25 1.75 20.64
C THR A 179 -2.50 1.78 22.15
N PRO A 180 -3.57 2.45 22.61
CA PRO A 180 -3.92 2.49 24.02
C PRO A 180 -3.97 1.12 24.71
N GLY A 181 -3.55 1.08 25.97
CA GLY A 181 -3.39 -0.14 26.77
C GLY A 181 -2.05 -0.10 27.51
N GLU A 182 -1.39 -1.26 27.62
CA GLU A 182 -0.07 -1.39 28.27
C GLU A 182 1.12 -0.95 27.37
N GLY A 183 0.83 -0.36 26.21
CA GLY A 183 1.85 0.07 25.23
C GLY A 183 2.47 1.44 25.53
N PRO A 184 3.54 1.81 24.81
CA PRO A 184 4.13 3.16 24.88
C PRO A 184 3.11 4.24 24.52
N CYS A 185 3.07 5.33 25.28
CA CYS A 185 2.19 6.48 25.05
C CYS A 185 2.97 7.71 24.56
N TRP A 186 2.27 8.81 24.28
CA TRP A 186 2.92 10.05 23.87
C TRP A 186 3.91 10.56 24.93
N HIS A 187 3.63 10.43 26.24
CA HIS A 187 4.57 10.85 27.29
C HIS A 187 5.90 10.09 27.23
N CYS A 188 5.88 8.81 26.85
CA CYS A 188 7.08 8.01 26.65
C CYS A 188 7.94 8.57 25.50
N LEU A 189 7.30 8.93 24.39
CA LEU A 189 7.97 9.56 23.24
C LEU A 189 8.48 10.96 23.60
N ALA A 190 7.65 11.79 24.22
CA ALA A 190 7.96 13.16 24.58
C ALA A 190 9.16 13.25 25.54
N ALA A 191 9.25 12.35 26.52
CA ALA A 191 10.40 12.26 27.42
C ALA A 191 11.72 12.03 26.65
N ARG A 192 11.71 11.13 25.65
CA ARG A 192 12.88 10.87 24.80
C ARG A 192 13.18 12.02 23.86
N LEU A 193 12.16 12.66 23.29
CA LEU A 193 12.34 13.81 22.39
C LEU A 193 12.94 15.00 23.14
N TRP A 194 12.44 15.34 24.32
CA TRP A 194 13.02 16.43 25.13
C TRP A 194 14.49 16.18 25.48
N GLY A 195 14.85 14.94 25.83
CA GLY A 195 16.25 14.55 26.05
C GLY A 195 17.15 14.74 24.83
N ASN A 196 16.60 14.76 23.62
CA ASN A 196 17.32 15.01 22.37
C ASN A 196 17.17 16.46 21.85
N ARG A 197 16.52 17.35 22.61
CA ARG A 197 16.36 18.77 22.29
C ARG A 197 16.70 19.66 23.49
N PRO A 198 17.92 19.57 24.04
CA PRO A 198 18.27 20.23 25.30
C PRO A 198 18.18 21.76 25.24
N ALA A 199 18.46 22.37 24.09
CA ALA A 199 18.34 23.81 23.91
C ALA A 199 16.87 24.27 23.99
N GLU A 200 15.96 23.57 23.31
CA GLU A 200 14.52 23.86 23.36
C GLU A 200 13.96 23.61 24.77
N ALA A 201 14.40 22.55 25.44
CA ALA A 201 13.99 22.24 26.81
C ALA A 201 14.38 23.37 27.76
N HIS A 202 15.62 23.86 27.66
CA HIS A 202 16.09 24.99 28.46
C HIS A 202 15.28 26.26 28.21
N VAL A 203 14.99 26.58 26.94
CA VAL A 203 14.16 27.75 26.59
C VAL A 203 12.77 27.63 27.19
N ARG A 204 12.12 26.46 27.09
CA ARG A 204 10.81 26.22 27.70
C ARG A 204 10.83 26.38 29.22
N ASP A 205 11.84 25.84 29.89
CA ASP A 205 11.92 25.89 31.36
C ASP A 205 12.24 27.29 31.90
N ALA A 206 12.79 28.17 31.06
CA ALA A 206 13.19 29.54 31.40
C ALA A 206 12.12 30.61 31.10
N LEU A 207 11.08 30.28 30.34
CA LEU A 207 9.96 31.17 29.96
C LEU A 207 8.67 30.75 30.65
#